data_AF-F1LFW4-F1
#
_entry.id   AF-F1LFW4-F1
#
_cell.length_a   1.000
_cell.length_b   1.000
_cell.length_c   1.000
_cell.angle_alpha   90.00
_cell.angle_beta   90.00
_cell.angle_gamma   90.00
#
_symmetry.space_group_name_H-M   'P 1'
#
loop_
_entity.id
_entity.type
_entity.pdbx_description
1 polymer ?
#
loop_
_entity_poly.entity_id
_entity_poly.type
_entity_poly.pdbx_seq_one_letter_code
_entity_poly.pdbx_strand_id
1 'polypeptide(L)'
;MNIAWNATFRVNKLDRAQWERTVHSQVKRFQHKCLWAIKRGYDGKEFGISAQWTFTGAFLYSLTVITTIGYGNTSAKTYFGKTLTILFAIIGIPLMLLFLTNIGDVMAKIFRFLYARSIRLKY
;
A
#
# COMPACT_ATOMS: atom_id res chain seq x y z
N MET A 1 19.23 0.94 21.95
CA MET A 1 20.11 1.97 21.36
C MET A 1 21.62 1.76 21.62
N ASN A 2 22.05 0.82 22.49
CA ASN A 2 23.44 0.79 23.00
C ASN A 2 24.39 -0.23 22.36
N ILE A 3 23.99 -0.96 21.31
CA ILE A 3 24.78 -2.08 20.78
C ILE A 3 25.87 -1.60 19.81
N ALA A 4 25.54 -0.65 18.93
CA ALA A 4 26.51 -0.07 17.99
C ALA A 4 27.59 0.73 18.73
N TRP A 5 27.18 1.58 19.69
CA TRP A 5 28.10 2.35 20.52
C TRP A 5 29.03 1.45 21.36
N ASN A 6 28.51 0.38 21.97
CA ASN A 6 29.34 -0.58 22.71
C ASN A 6 30.31 -1.35 21.79
N ALA A 7 29.95 -1.61 20.53
CA ALA A 7 30.88 -2.19 19.56
C ALA A 7 32.00 -1.21 19.17
N THR A 8 31.71 0.09 19.06
CA THR A 8 32.74 1.11 18.78
C THR A 8 33.75 1.25 19.91
N PHE A 9 33.35 1.04 21.17
CA PHE A 9 34.24 1.09 22.33
C PHE A 9 35.05 -0.19 22.55
N ARG A 10 34.60 -1.35 22.02
CA ARG A 10 35.24 -2.66 22.25
C ARG A 10 36.16 -3.12 21.12
N VAL A 11 36.19 -2.43 19.98
CA VAL A 11 37.00 -2.81 18.82
C VAL A 11 37.98 -1.68 18.51
N ASN A 12 39.26 -2.01 18.39
CA ASN A 12 40.30 -1.04 18.01
C ASN A 12 40.04 -0.56 16.56
N LYS A 13 39.83 0.75 16.36
CA LYS A 13 39.50 1.33 15.04
C LYS A 13 40.57 1.06 13.96
N LEU A 14 41.79 0.73 14.37
CA LEU A 14 42.95 0.53 13.50
C LEU A 14 42.98 -0.87 12.85
N ASP A 15 42.28 -1.88 13.40
CA ASP A 15 42.10 -3.17 12.73
C ASP A 15 40.83 -3.13 11.87
N ARG A 16 41.02 -2.69 10.63
CA ARG A 16 39.96 -2.55 9.63
C ARG A 16 39.20 -3.85 9.40
N ALA A 17 39.87 -5.01 9.40
CA ALA A 17 39.25 -6.29 9.09
C ALA A 17 38.34 -6.80 10.24
N GLN A 18 38.71 -6.53 11.48
CA GLN A 18 37.86 -6.86 12.64
C GLN A 18 36.68 -5.90 12.79
N TRP A 19 36.89 -4.61 12.52
CA TRP A 19 35.83 -3.61 12.51
C TRP A 19 34.79 -3.88 11.43
N GLU A 20 35.23 -4.15 10.19
CA GLU A 20 34.33 -4.46 9.06
C GLU A 20 33.44 -5.67 9.38
N ARG A 21 34.01 -6.78 9.88
CA ARG A 21 33.24 -7.99 10.25
C ARG A 21 32.19 -7.70 11.32
N THR A 22 32.54 -6.91 12.34
CA THR A 22 31.64 -6.57 13.44
C THR A 22 30.49 -5.69 12.95
N VAL A 23 30.80 -4.63 12.19
CA VAL A 23 29.79 -3.73 11.61
C VAL A 23 28.86 -4.48 10.67
N HIS A 24 29.39 -5.31 9.76
CA HIS A 24 28.58 -6.13 8.87
C HIS A 24 27.60 -7.03 9.63
N SER A 25 28.04 -7.65 10.73
CA SER A 25 27.16 -8.50 11.55
C SER A 25 26.02 -7.71 12.21
N GLN A 26 26.28 -6.49 12.68
CA GLN A 26 25.28 -5.64 13.33
C GLN A 26 24.29 -5.08 12.31
N VAL A 27 24.77 -4.63 11.14
CA VAL A 27 23.93 -4.18 10.03
C VAL A 27 23.01 -5.32 9.58
N LYS A 28 23.53 -6.54 9.41
CA LYS A 28 22.73 -7.70 9.02
C LYS A 28 21.66 -8.04 10.06
N ARG A 29 21.97 -7.95 11.36
CA ARG A 29 21.00 -8.14 12.45
C ARG A 29 19.92 -7.06 12.43
N PHE A 30 20.29 -5.80 12.21
CA PHE A 30 19.33 -4.70 12.11
C PHE A 30 18.43 -4.86 10.89
N GLN A 31 19.01 -5.13 9.72
CA GLN A 31 18.28 -5.42 8.49
C GLN A 31 17.28 -6.56 8.70
N HIS A 32 17.70 -7.67 9.33
CA HIS A 32 16.80 -8.79 9.58
C HIS A 32 15.61 -8.41 10.48
N LYS A 33 15.85 -7.62 11.52
CA LYS A 33 14.79 -7.10 12.41
C LYS A 33 13.83 -6.16 11.67
N CYS A 34 14.35 -5.22 10.88
CA CYS A 34 13.55 -4.31 10.08
C CYS A 34 12.72 -5.06 9.03
N LEU A 35 13.33 -5.99 8.29
CA LEU A 35 12.63 -6.80 7.29
C LEU A 35 11.51 -7.62 7.93
N TRP A 36 11.73 -8.18 9.11
CA TRP A 36 10.70 -8.93 9.82
C TRP A 36 9.56 -8.02 10.31
N ALA A 37 9.87 -6.83 10.81
CA ALA A 37 8.87 -5.84 11.21
C ALA A 37 8.03 -5.37 10.01
N ILE A 38 8.67 -5.08 8.88
CA ILE A 38 7.99 -4.69 7.62
C ILE A 38 7.11 -5.83 7.11
N LYS A 39 7.60 -7.08 7.12
CA LYS A 39 6.78 -8.26 6.76
C LYS A 39 5.55 -8.43 7.65
N ARG A 40 5.67 -8.11 8.94
CA ARG A 40 4.52 -8.07 9.87
C ARG A 40 3.60 -6.88 9.64
N GLY A 41 4.00 -5.94 8.80
CA GLY A 41 3.16 -4.86 8.36
C GLY A 41 3.45 -3.51 8.98
N TYR A 42 4.62 -3.33 9.59
CA TYR A 42 5.12 -2.03 10.03
C TYR A 42 5.37 -1.14 8.81
N ASP A 43 4.70 0.01 8.75
CA ASP A 43 4.76 0.97 7.64
C ASP A 43 5.58 2.23 7.98
N GLY A 44 6.22 2.27 9.15
CA GLY A 44 7.07 3.38 9.58
C GLY A 44 6.30 4.66 9.97
N LYS A 45 4.96 4.62 10.03
CA LYS A 45 4.14 5.76 10.45
C LYS A 45 3.86 5.65 11.95
N GLU A 46 4.18 6.70 12.71
CA GLU A 46 3.94 6.77 14.17
C GLU A 46 2.47 7.01 14.56
N PHE A 47 1.53 6.82 13.64
CA PHE A 47 0.12 6.90 13.96
C PHE A 47 -0.35 5.52 14.42
N GLY A 48 -0.92 5.45 15.63
CA GLY A 48 -1.23 4.22 16.36
C GLY A 48 -1.94 3.13 15.55
N ILE A 49 -1.92 1.93 16.14
CA ILE A 49 -2.29 0.58 15.67
C ILE A 49 -3.50 0.49 14.69
N SER A 50 -4.34 1.51 14.57
CA SER A 50 -5.63 1.54 13.89
C SER A 50 -5.72 2.47 12.67
N ALA A 51 -4.71 3.29 12.35
CA ALA A 51 -4.86 4.32 11.30
C ALA A 51 -5.10 3.74 9.89
N GLN A 52 -4.48 2.60 9.55
CA GLN A 52 -4.62 1.98 8.23
C GLN A 52 -6.00 1.31 8.01
N TRP A 53 -6.60 0.73 9.06
CA TRP A 53 -7.85 -0.03 9.00
C TRP A 53 -9.02 0.70 9.66
N THR A 54 -9.16 1.98 9.35
CA THR A 54 -10.41 2.72 9.60
C THR A 54 -11.47 2.32 8.57
N PHE A 55 -12.74 2.63 8.84
CA PHE A 55 -13.83 2.36 7.89
C PHE A 55 -13.54 2.93 6.49
N THR A 56 -13.09 4.18 6.42
CA THR A 56 -12.71 4.83 5.16
C THR A 56 -11.53 4.14 4.49
N GLY A 57 -10.52 3.71 5.26
CA GLY A 57 -9.38 2.96 4.73
C GLY A 57 -9.78 1.58 4.17
N ALA A 58 -10.68 0.88 4.85
CA ALA A 58 -11.22 -0.41 4.40
C ALA A 58 -12.12 -0.26 3.16
N PHE A 59 -12.94 0.80 3.10
CA PHE A 59 -13.76 1.12 1.93
C PHE A 59 -12.90 1.49 0.72
N LEU A 60 -11.87 2.31 0.90
CA LEU A 60 -10.93 2.63 -0.17
C LEU A 60 -10.20 1.36 -0.64
N TYR A 61 -9.80 0.49 0.28
CA TYR A 61 -9.19 -0.80 -0.05
C TYR A 61 -10.13 -1.64 -0.93
N SER A 62 -11.38 -1.86 -0.53
CA SER A 62 -12.33 -2.64 -1.33
C SER A 62 -12.59 -2.01 -2.71
N LEU A 63 -12.72 -0.68 -2.78
CA LEU A 63 -12.87 0.05 -4.03
C LEU A 63 -11.67 -0.19 -4.97
N THR A 64 -10.45 -0.10 -4.46
CA THR A 64 -9.23 -0.30 -5.27
C THR A 64 -9.06 -1.73 -5.75
N VAL A 65 -9.64 -2.71 -5.04
CA VAL A 65 -9.65 -4.11 -5.45
C VAL A 65 -10.60 -4.32 -6.63
N ILE A 66 -11.86 -3.87 -6.52
CA ILE A 66 -12.87 -4.07 -7.59
C ILE A 66 -12.57 -3.24 -8.84
N THR A 67 -11.94 -2.07 -8.68
CA THR A 67 -11.50 -1.23 -9.81
C THR A 67 -10.17 -1.69 -10.41
N THR A 68 -9.54 -2.73 -9.87
CA THR A 68 -8.24 -3.25 -10.30
C THR A 68 -7.08 -2.25 -10.24
N ILE A 69 -7.22 -1.14 -9.50
CA ILE A 69 -6.16 -0.14 -9.31
C ILE A 69 -5.05 -0.71 -8.41
N GLY A 70 -5.44 -1.26 -7.25
CA GLY A 70 -4.53 -1.97 -6.35
C GLY A 70 -3.31 -1.18 -5.84
N TYR A 71 -3.51 -0.03 -5.19
CA TYR A 71 -2.40 0.81 -4.66
C TYR A 71 -1.42 0.09 -3.71
N GLY A 72 -1.84 -0.98 -3.03
CA GLY A 72 -0.97 -1.79 -2.17
C GLY A 72 -0.56 -1.16 -0.83
N ASN A 73 -0.88 0.11 -0.57
CA ASN A 73 -0.54 0.80 0.69
C ASN A 73 -1.25 0.19 1.91
N THR A 74 -2.51 -0.22 1.77
CA THR A 74 -3.26 -0.98 2.78
C THR A 74 -3.66 -2.31 2.13
N SER A 75 -3.30 -3.43 2.74
CA SER A 75 -3.57 -4.77 2.17
C SER A 75 -3.80 -5.78 3.28
N ALA A 76 -4.70 -6.75 3.02
CA ALA A 76 -4.95 -7.85 3.93
C ALA A 76 -3.70 -8.71 4.09
N LYS A 77 -3.10 -8.69 5.29
CA LYS A 77 -1.89 -9.46 5.61
C LYS A 77 -2.22 -10.88 6.10
N THR A 78 -3.44 -11.10 6.59
CA THR A 78 -3.91 -12.39 7.11
C THR A 78 -4.28 -13.35 5.97
N TYR A 79 -4.07 -14.65 6.18
CA TYR A 79 -4.42 -15.69 5.20
C TYR A 79 -5.91 -15.66 4.86
N PHE A 80 -6.75 -15.54 5.88
CA PHE A 80 -8.20 -15.42 5.74
C PHE A 80 -8.60 -14.16 4.96
N GLY A 81 -8.03 -13.01 5.30
CA GLY A 81 -8.33 -11.74 4.62
C GLY A 81 -7.97 -11.78 3.12
N LYS A 82 -6.83 -12.39 2.77
CA LYS A 82 -6.43 -12.60 1.36
C LYS A 82 -7.44 -13.46 0.60
N THR A 83 -7.90 -14.55 1.21
CA THR A 83 -8.88 -15.45 0.61
C THR A 83 -10.21 -14.74 0.36
N LEU A 84 -10.69 -13.97 1.34
CA LEU A 84 -11.88 -13.13 1.18
C LEU A 84 -11.72 -12.09 0.07
N THR A 85 -10.57 -11.41 -0.01
CA THR A 85 -10.30 -10.45 -1.08
C THR A 85 -10.35 -11.10 -2.47
N ILE A 86 -9.83 -12.32 -2.62
CA ILE A 86 -9.88 -13.06 -3.90
C ILE A 86 -11.33 -13.36 -4.29
N LEU A 87 -12.13 -13.91 -3.37
CA LEU A 87 -13.55 -14.19 -3.62
C LEU A 87 -14.33 -12.91 -3.96
N PHE A 88 -14.06 -11.83 -3.23
CA PHE A 88 -14.64 -10.53 -3.48
C PHE A 88 -14.24 -9.96 -4.85
N ALA A 89 -12.98 -10.14 -5.28
CA ALA A 89 -12.51 -9.67 -6.57
C ALA A 89 -13.17 -10.42 -7.75
N ILE A 90 -13.37 -11.74 -7.63
CA ILE A 90 -14.00 -12.56 -8.68
C ILE A 90 -15.39 -12.05 -9.05
N ILE A 91 -16.18 -11.64 -8.04
CA ILE A 91 -17.55 -11.14 -8.25
C ILE A 91 -17.54 -9.62 -8.49
N GLY A 92 -16.69 -8.90 -7.78
CA GLY A 92 -16.65 -7.44 -7.79
C GLY A 92 -16.13 -6.85 -9.10
N ILE A 93 -15.14 -7.46 -9.75
CA ILE A 93 -14.58 -6.95 -11.01
C ILE A 93 -15.63 -6.97 -12.14
N PRO A 94 -16.33 -8.08 -12.42
CA PRO A 94 -17.41 -8.10 -13.42
C PRO A 94 -18.51 -7.07 -13.14
N LEU A 95 -18.95 -6.96 -11.88
CA LEU A 95 -19.96 -5.98 -11.48
C LEU A 95 -19.48 -4.54 -11.67
N MET A 96 -18.22 -4.25 -11.33
CA MET A 96 -17.62 -2.94 -11.52
C MET A 96 -17.54 -2.56 -13.00
N LEU A 97 -17.21 -3.52 -13.87
CA LEU A 97 -17.20 -3.29 -15.32
C LEU A 97 -18.61 -2.96 -15.85
N LEU A 98 -19.62 -3.72 -15.45
CA LEU A 98 -21.02 -3.44 -15.83
C LEU A 98 -21.48 -2.06 -15.33
N PHE A 99 -21.13 -1.72 -14.09
CA PHE A 99 -21.41 -0.41 -13.50
C PHE A 99 -20.73 0.71 -14.29
N LEU A 100 -19.46 0.53 -14.67
CA LEU A 100 -18.71 1.51 -15.45
C LEU A 100 -19.33 1.74 -16.83
N THR A 101 -19.81 0.69 -17.51
CA THR A 101 -20.52 0.83 -18.79
C THR A 101 -21.78 1.68 -18.64
N ASN A 102 -22.61 1.39 -17.64
CA ASN A 102 -23.85 2.15 -17.40
C ASN A 102 -23.57 3.62 -17.08
N ILE A 103 -22.56 3.90 -16.25
CA ILE A 103 -22.14 5.29 -15.96
C ILE A 103 -21.58 5.96 -17.21
N GLY A 104 -20.78 5.25 -18.01
CA GLY A 104 -20.22 5.74 -19.26
C GLY A 104 -21.30 6.21 -20.23
N ASP A 105 -22.39 5.45 -20.36
CA ASP A 105 -23.52 5.80 -21.22
C ASP A 105 -24.27 7.05 -20.74
N VAL A 106 -24.50 7.15 -19.43
CA VAL A 106 -25.14 8.34 -18.83
C VAL A 106 -24.26 9.56 -19.04
N MET A 107 -22.95 9.46 -18.78
CA MET A 107 -22.01 10.55 -19.00
C MET A 107 -21.95 10.95 -20.48
N ALA A 108 -21.91 10.00 -21.40
CA ALA A 108 -21.93 10.30 -22.84
C ALA A 108 -23.20 11.06 -23.25
N LYS A 109 -24.37 10.71 -22.70
CA LYS A 109 -25.62 11.45 -22.93
C LYS A 109 -25.52 12.88 -22.41
N ILE A 110 -24.98 13.09 -21.21
CA ILE A 110 -24.78 14.41 -20.62
C ILE A 110 -23.81 15.23 -21.48
N PHE A 111 -22.67 14.66 -21.89
CA PHE A 111 -21.72 15.34 -22.77
C PHE A 111 -22.34 15.75 -24.10
N ARG A 112 -23.08 14.85 -24.76
CA ARG A 112 -23.80 15.17 -26.00
C ARG A 112 -24.82 16.28 -25.80
N PHE A 113 -25.55 16.25 -24.68
CA PHE A 113 -26.52 17.31 -24.34
C PHE A 113 -25.85 18.66 -24.13
N LEU A 114 -24.77 18.70 -23.34
CA LEU A 114 -23.99 19.91 -23.08
C LEU A 114 -23.36 20.46 -24.36
N TYR A 115 -22.84 19.59 -25.22
CA TYR A 115 -22.26 19.96 -26.52
C TYR A 115 -23.32 20.50 -27.49
N ALA A 116 -24.48 19.84 -27.60
CA ALA A 116 -25.58 20.32 -28.42
C ALA A 116 -26.12 21.68 -27.92
N ARG A 117 -26.19 21.86 -26.59
CA ARG A 117 -26.57 23.12 -25.95
C ARG A 117 -25.55 24.22 -26.25
N SER A 118 -24.25 23.94 -26.18
CA SER A 118 -23.21 24.94 -26.41
C SER A 118 -23.17 25.42 -27.87
N ILE A 119 -23.36 24.53 -28.83
CA ILE A 119 -23.47 24.90 -30.25
C ILE A 119 -24.70 25.78 -30.48
N ARG A 120 -25.85 25.43 -29.90
CA ARG A 120 -27.09 26.21 -30.03
C ARG A 120 -27.00 27.60 -29.37
N LEU A 121 -26.12 27.81 -28.41
CA LEU A 121 -25.90 29.12 -27.79
C LEU A 121 -24.91 29.99 -28.58
N LYS A 122 -24.16 29.40 -29.52
CA LYS A 122 -23.12 30.09 -30.30
C LYS A 122 -23.62 30.55 -31.68
N TYR A 123 -24.79 30.10 -32.12
CA TYR A 123 -25.52 30.54 -33.31
C TYR A 123 -26.89 31.06 -32.90
#